data_AF-A0A848Y6Q8-F1
#
_entry.id   AF-A0A848Y6Q8-F1
#
_cell.length_a   1.000
_cell.length_b   1.000
_cell.length_c   1.000
_cell.angle_alpha   90.00
_cell.angle_beta   90.00
_cell.angle_gamma   90.00
#
_symmetry.space_group_name_H-M   'P 1'
#
loop_
_entity.id
_entity.type
_entity.pdbx_description
1 polymer ?
#
loop_
_entity_poly.entity_id
_entity_poly.type
_entity_poly.pdbx_seq_one_letter_code
_entity_poly.pdbx_strand_id
1 'polypeptide(L)'
;MTGPAKALKRWFRQQRDAAYLTNMSAPAWADIGASKGDLLQIAKGPSCVGERMQAMAAAYGLKPADLSKERWRQIDMARACANCTASRQCKRWLKGPNLELAQAGFCPNKSHFSELSGKDQEALEAEEASARANKDERLHHL
;
A
#
# COMPACT_ATOMS: atom_id res chain seq x y z
N MET A 1 5.28 -21.04 7.37
CA MET A 1 6.43 -20.53 8.13
C MET A 1 7.64 -20.54 7.20
N THR A 2 8.33 -19.40 6.98
CA THR A 2 9.51 -19.37 6.10
C THR A 2 10.75 -19.87 6.85
N GLY A 3 11.35 -20.97 6.40
CA GLY A 3 12.53 -21.54 7.02
C GLY A 3 13.77 -20.64 6.97
N PRO A 4 14.78 -20.90 7.82
CA PRO A 4 15.97 -20.05 7.98
C PRO A 4 16.75 -19.86 6.67
N ALA A 5 16.83 -20.88 5.82
CA ALA A 5 17.49 -20.79 4.52
C ALA A 5 16.82 -19.77 3.57
N LYS A 6 15.49 -19.61 3.63
CA LYS A 6 14.77 -18.64 2.80
C LYS A 6 15.00 -17.21 3.32
N ALA A 7 15.12 -17.03 4.63
CA ALA A 7 15.46 -15.75 5.23
C ALA A 7 16.89 -15.32 4.88
N LEU A 8 17.85 -16.25 4.90
CA LEU A 8 19.24 -15.99 4.56
C LEU A 8 19.43 -15.60 3.09
N LYS A 9 18.85 -16.36 2.15
CA LYS A 9 18.88 -16.02 0.71
C LYS A 9 18.29 -14.63 0.44
N ARG A 10 17.26 -14.26 1.18
CA ARG A 10 16.59 -12.96 1.07
C ARG A 10 17.48 -11.83 1.54
N TRP A 11 18.18 -12.03 2.67
CA TRP A 11 19.17 -11.09 3.17
C TRP A 11 20.34 -10.89 2.20
N PHE A 12 20.86 -11.96 1.60
CA PHE A 12 21.94 -11.83 0.59
C PHE A 12 21.51 -11.04 -0.65
N ARG A 13 20.29 -11.29 -1.17
CA ARG A 13 19.75 -10.52 -2.29
C ARG A 13 19.65 -9.04 -1.93
N GLN A 14 19.16 -8.77 -0.72
CA GLN A 14 19.00 -7.42 -0.20
C GLN A 14 20.33 -6.65 -0.07
N GLN A 15 21.36 -7.33 0.45
CA GLN A 15 22.73 -6.80 0.53
C GLN A 15 23.30 -6.48 -0.85
N ARG A 16 23.12 -7.39 -1.81
CA ARG A 16 23.60 -7.20 -3.18
C ARG A 16 22.91 -6.03 -3.88
N ASP A 17 21.59 -5.94 -3.75
CA ASP A 17 20.81 -4.87 -4.39
C ASP A 17 21.17 -3.51 -3.76
N ALA A 18 21.37 -3.45 -2.44
CA ALA A 18 21.87 -2.24 -1.77
C ALA A 18 23.30 -1.85 -2.20
N ALA A 19 24.20 -2.83 -2.39
CA ALA A 19 25.57 -2.59 -2.85
C ALA A 19 25.61 -2.09 -4.31
N TYR A 20 24.76 -2.64 -5.18
CA TYR A 20 24.58 -2.15 -6.54
C TYR A 20 24.11 -0.69 -6.53
N LEU A 21 23.09 -0.39 -5.72
CA LEU A 21 22.59 0.97 -5.51
C LEU A 21 23.57 1.90 -4.78
N THR A 22 24.61 1.42 -4.11
CA THR A 22 25.65 2.34 -3.62
C THR A 22 26.62 2.74 -4.72
N ASN A 23 26.80 1.87 -5.71
CA ASN A 23 27.82 1.98 -6.77
C ASN A 23 27.32 2.65 -8.06
N MET A 24 26.03 2.98 -8.20
CA MET A 24 25.53 3.72 -9.36
C MET A 24 25.97 5.19 -9.32
N SER A 25 26.31 5.72 -10.50
CA SER A 25 26.75 7.12 -10.69
C SER A 25 25.62 8.15 -10.50
N ALA A 26 25.97 9.39 -10.10
CA ALA A 26 25.03 10.51 -9.90
C ALA A 26 24.01 10.72 -11.04
N PRO A 27 24.39 10.68 -12.33
CA PRO A 27 23.45 10.85 -13.45
C PRO A 27 22.39 9.74 -13.53
N ALA A 28 22.77 8.49 -13.23
CA ALA A 28 21.85 7.37 -13.25
C ALA A 28 20.74 7.47 -12.19
N TRP A 29 20.93 8.28 -11.13
CA TRP A 29 19.88 8.56 -10.15
C TRP A 29 18.88 9.60 -10.65
N ALA A 30 19.39 10.62 -11.36
CA ALA A 30 18.55 11.70 -11.90
C ALA A 30 17.55 11.16 -12.93
N ASP A 31 17.98 10.20 -13.76
CA ASP A 31 17.12 9.57 -14.77
C ASP A 31 15.98 8.72 -14.17
N ILE A 32 16.13 8.24 -12.94
CA ILE A 32 15.13 7.42 -12.25
C ILE A 32 14.10 8.29 -11.52
N GLY A 33 14.41 9.57 -11.30
CA GLY A 33 13.62 10.51 -10.52
C GLY A 33 13.63 10.24 -9.01
N ALA A 34 14.11 9.09 -8.54
CA ALA A 34 14.18 8.80 -7.10
C ALA A 34 15.52 9.23 -6.51
N SER A 35 15.52 9.76 -5.29
CA SER A 35 16.79 10.05 -4.62
C SER A 35 17.51 8.74 -4.23
N LYS A 36 18.84 8.79 -4.16
CA LYS A 36 19.66 7.68 -3.68
C LYS A 36 19.21 7.18 -2.30
N GLY A 37 18.81 8.10 -1.41
CA GLY A 37 18.30 7.78 -0.08
C GLY A 37 17.04 6.92 -0.12
N ASP A 38 16.15 7.21 -1.06
CA ASP A 38 14.86 6.53 -1.20
C ASP A 38 15.02 5.10 -1.70
N LEU A 39 15.86 4.93 -2.72
CA LEU A 39 16.15 3.61 -3.27
C LEU A 39 16.94 2.74 -2.29
N LEU A 40 17.85 3.34 -1.51
CA LEU A 40 18.52 2.62 -0.42
C LEU A 40 17.57 2.28 0.72
N GLN A 41 16.61 3.14 1.07
CA GLN A 41 15.59 2.80 2.06
C GLN A 41 14.70 1.65 1.59
N ILE A 42 14.29 1.64 0.32
CA ILE A 42 13.50 0.55 -0.25
C ILE A 42 14.33 -0.74 -0.29
N ALA A 43 15.58 -0.66 -0.73
CA ALA A 43 16.48 -1.81 -0.80
C ALA A 43 16.81 -2.36 0.59
N LYS A 44 16.99 -1.52 1.62
CA LYS A 44 17.30 -1.95 3.00
C LYS A 44 16.05 -2.22 3.85
N GLY A 45 14.87 -1.79 3.40
CA GLY A 45 13.60 -1.97 4.09
C GLY A 45 13.15 -3.44 4.13
N PRO A 46 12.14 -3.80 4.93
CA PRO A 46 11.69 -5.19 4.98
C PRO A 46 11.33 -5.68 3.59
N SER A 47 11.97 -6.74 3.11
CA SER A 47 11.78 -7.25 1.73
C SER A 47 10.33 -7.66 1.40
N CYS A 48 9.45 -7.71 2.41
CA CYS A 48 8.03 -8.00 2.25
C CYS A 48 7.16 -6.74 2.11
N VAL A 49 7.74 -5.53 2.02
CA VAL A 49 6.98 -4.30 1.79
C VAL A 49 6.20 -4.39 0.48
N GLY A 50 6.84 -4.82 -0.61
CA GLY A 50 6.17 -5.00 -1.91
C GLY A 50 5.02 -6.01 -1.84
N GLU A 51 5.27 -7.20 -1.28
CA GLU A 51 4.24 -8.23 -1.08
C GLU A 51 3.07 -7.73 -0.21
N ARG A 52 3.36 -6.99 0.87
CA ARG A 52 2.33 -6.40 1.75
C ARG A 52 1.53 -5.33 1.03
N MET A 53 2.18 -4.46 0.27
CA MET A 53 1.48 -3.42 -0.50
C MET A 53 0.59 -4.01 -1.57
N GLN A 54 1.04 -5.04 -2.27
CA GLN A 54 0.22 -5.75 -3.25
C GLN A 54 -0.99 -6.43 -2.60
N ALA A 55 -0.80 -7.08 -1.45
CA ALA A 55 -1.89 -7.71 -0.71
C ALA A 55 -2.91 -6.68 -0.17
N MET A 56 -2.43 -5.54 0.35
CA MET A 56 -3.30 -4.42 0.73
C MET A 56 -4.07 -3.90 -0.48
N ALA A 57 -3.40 -3.60 -1.59
CA ALA A 57 -4.03 -3.11 -2.82
C ALA A 57 -5.12 -4.07 -3.32
N ALA A 58 -4.85 -5.38 -3.31
CA ALA A 58 -5.81 -6.40 -3.69
C ALA A 58 -7.06 -6.39 -2.78
N ALA A 59 -6.90 -6.15 -1.47
CA ALA A 59 -8.05 -6.00 -0.56
C ALA A 59 -8.94 -4.81 -0.95
N TYR A 60 -8.33 -3.73 -1.47
CA TYR A 60 -9.06 -2.59 -2.03
C TYR A 60 -9.56 -2.81 -3.47
N GLY A 61 -9.33 -3.97 -4.07
CA GLY A 61 -9.74 -4.26 -5.46
C GLY A 61 -8.79 -3.71 -6.53
N LEU A 62 -7.63 -3.19 -6.14
CA LEU A 62 -6.64 -2.64 -7.05
C LEU A 62 -5.76 -3.71 -7.67
N LYS A 63 -5.41 -3.55 -8.95
CA LYS A 63 -4.39 -4.36 -9.60
C LYS A 63 -3.00 -3.73 -9.35
N PRO A 64 -1.92 -4.52 -9.38
CA PRO A 64 -0.56 -3.99 -9.26
C PRO A 64 -0.24 -2.88 -10.28
N ALA A 65 -0.83 -2.96 -11.48
CA ALA A 65 -0.69 -1.96 -12.52
C ALA A 65 -1.24 -0.59 -12.10
N ASP A 66 -2.30 -0.54 -11.28
CA ASP A 66 -2.92 0.72 -10.87
C ASP A 66 -2.02 1.51 -9.91
N LEU A 67 -1.29 0.82 -9.02
CA LEU A 67 -0.25 1.45 -8.22
C LEU A 67 0.90 1.98 -9.08
N SER A 68 1.30 1.25 -10.13
CA SER A 68 2.44 1.65 -10.96
C SER A 68 2.18 2.86 -11.87
N LYS A 69 0.91 3.17 -12.17
CA LYS A 69 0.52 4.39 -12.90
C LYS A 69 0.86 5.65 -12.07
N GLU A 70 0.78 5.54 -10.75
CA GLU A 70 1.03 6.61 -9.78
C GLU A 70 2.40 6.45 -9.11
N ARG A 71 3.45 6.46 -9.93
CA ARG A 71 4.80 6.01 -9.53
C ARG A 71 5.35 6.75 -8.30
N TRP A 72 5.14 8.06 -8.20
CA TRP A 72 5.58 8.85 -7.05
C TRP A 72 4.84 8.48 -5.77
N ARG A 73 3.51 8.41 -5.86
CA ARG A 73 2.64 7.98 -4.76
C ARG A 73 3.01 6.56 -4.29
N GLN A 74 3.29 5.66 -5.23
CA GLN A 74 3.72 4.29 -4.92
C GLN A 74 5.03 4.27 -4.10
N ILE A 75 6.00 5.12 -4.44
CA ILE A 75 7.26 5.24 -3.70
C ILE A 75 7.01 5.75 -2.28
N ASP A 76 6.20 6.80 -2.12
CA ASP A 76 5.89 7.36 -0.79
C ASP A 76 5.13 6.36 0.08
N MET A 77 4.14 5.67 -0.50
CA MET A 77 3.44 4.56 0.16
C MET A 77 4.41 3.45 0.57
N ALA A 78 5.42 3.12 -0.24
CA ALA A 78 6.42 2.12 0.09
C ALA A 78 7.28 2.54 1.28
N ARG A 79 7.70 3.81 1.35
CA ARG A 79 8.43 4.36 2.50
C ARG A 79 7.58 4.30 3.77
N ALA A 80 6.34 4.76 3.70
CA ALA A 80 5.41 4.70 4.83
C ALA A 80 5.16 3.26 5.30
N CYS A 81 5.00 2.31 4.37
CA CYS A 81 4.81 0.89 4.68
C CYS A 81 6.05 0.23 5.28
N ALA A 82 7.25 0.61 4.83
CA ALA A 82 8.52 0.13 5.36
C ALA A 82 8.76 0.58 6.81
N ASN A 83 8.35 1.81 7.13
CA ASN A 83 8.55 2.43 8.45
C ASN A 83 7.36 2.23 9.41
N CYS A 84 6.24 1.66 8.96
CA CYS A 84 5.07 1.47 9.82
C CYS A 84 5.30 0.43 10.93
N THR A 85 4.83 0.75 12.14
CA THR A 85 4.94 -0.13 13.32
C THR A 85 3.84 -1.20 13.35
N ALA A 86 2.74 -1.00 12.61
CA ALA A 86 1.57 -1.90 12.56
C ALA A 86 1.77 -3.15 11.66
N SER A 87 3.01 -3.52 11.32
CA SER A 87 3.29 -4.61 10.36
C SER A 87 2.75 -5.99 10.79
N ARG A 88 2.71 -6.27 12.09
CA ARG A 88 2.13 -7.52 12.63
C ARG A 88 0.61 -7.54 12.51
N GLN A 89 -0.05 -6.44 12.84
CA GLN A 89 -1.50 -6.28 12.69
C GLN A 89 -1.91 -6.40 11.23
N CYS A 90 -1.20 -5.72 10.33
CA CYS A 90 -1.38 -5.83 8.88
C CYS A 90 -1.34 -7.27 8.39
N LYS A 91 -0.32 -8.06 8.79
CA LYS A 91 -0.21 -9.47 8.41
C LYS A 91 -1.32 -10.35 8.97
N ARG A 92 -1.85 -10.04 10.16
CA ARG A 92 -2.98 -10.77 10.74
C ARG A 92 -4.26 -10.45 9.99
N TRP A 93 -4.51 -9.15 9.75
CA TRP A 93 -5.66 -8.68 9.00
C TRP A 93 -5.68 -9.29 7.59
N LEU A 94 -4.58 -9.22 6.82
CA LEU A 94 -4.46 -9.81 5.47
C LEU A 94 -4.68 -11.33 5.38
N LYS A 95 -4.65 -12.04 6.51
CA LYS A 95 -4.91 -13.50 6.57
C LYS A 95 -6.30 -13.83 7.10
N GLY A 96 -7.06 -12.82 7.53
CA GLY A 96 -8.41 -13.01 8.05
C GLY A 96 -9.34 -13.51 6.94
N PRO A 97 -10.35 -14.32 7.29
CA PRO A 97 -11.31 -14.85 6.31
C PRO A 97 -12.20 -13.77 5.69
N ASN A 98 -12.48 -12.69 6.43
CA ASN A 98 -13.29 -11.56 5.97
C ASN A 98 -12.47 -10.27 6.11
N LEU A 99 -11.97 -9.75 4.99
CA LEU A 99 -11.22 -8.50 4.93
C LEU A 99 -12.17 -7.31 4.93
N GLU A 100 -12.56 -6.85 6.12
CA GLU A 100 -13.31 -5.61 6.26
C GLU A 100 -12.37 -4.40 6.14
N LEU A 101 -12.58 -3.55 5.12
CA LEU A 101 -11.75 -2.37 4.86
C LEU A 101 -11.86 -1.30 5.96
N ALA A 102 -12.99 -1.25 6.67
CA ALA A 102 -13.15 -0.39 7.84
C ALA A 102 -12.10 -0.68 8.91
N GLN A 103 -11.72 -1.95 9.10
CA GLN A 103 -10.74 -2.39 10.08
C GLN A 103 -9.27 -2.08 9.68
N ALA A 104 -9.03 -1.62 8.45
CA ALA A 104 -7.70 -1.26 7.97
C ALA A 104 -7.20 0.11 8.49
N GLY A 105 -7.84 0.71 9.50
CA GLY A 105 -7.45 2.01 10.08
C GLY A 105 -6.04 2.07 10.66
N PHE A 106 -5.41 0.92 10.93
CA PHE A 106 -4.00 0.83 11.34
C PHE A 106 -3.01 1.14 10.22
N CYS A 107 -3.45 1.09 8.95
CA CYS A 107 -2.56 1.25 7.79
C CYS A 107 -2.38 2.73 7.47
N PRO A 108 -1.15 3.27 7.47
CA PRO A 108 -0.93 4.68 7.12
C PRO A 108 -1.25 4.98 5.64
N ASN A 109 -1.29 3.96 4.79
CA ASN A 109 -1.61 4.09 3.37
C ASN A 109 -3.10 3.85 3.05
N LYS A 110 -3.96 3.74 4.06
CA LYS A 110 -5.39 3.42 3.88
C LYS A 110 -6.07 4.37 2.89
N SER A 111 -5.92 5.68 3.09
CA SER A 111 -6.52 6.70 2.22
C SER A 111 -6.04 6.54 0.78
N HIS A 112 -4.73 6.40 0.56
CA HIS A 112 -4.18 6.22 -0.78
C HIS A 112 -4.75 5.00 -1.52
N PHE A 113 -4.96 3.86 -0.85
CA PHE A 113 -5.60 2.71 -1.49
C PHE A 113 -7.08 2.97 -1.79
N SER A 114 -7.77 3.66 -0.89
CA SER A 114 -9.21 3.96 -1.04
C SER A 114 -9.44 4.92 -2.21
N GLU A 115 -8.66 6.00 -2.27
CA GLU A 115 -8.64 6.97 -3.37
C GLU A 115 -8.37 6.30 -4.73
N LEU A 116 -7.31 5.50 -4.83
CA LEU A 116 -6.95 4.84 -6.08
C LEU A 116 -8.02 3.85 -6.54
N SER A 117 -8.75 3.25 -5.60
CA SER A 117 -9.79 2.27 -5.90
C SER A 117 -11.13 2.87 -6.27
N GLY A 118 -11.31 4.19 -6.09
CA GLY A 118 -12.62 4.85 -6.24
C GLY A 118 -13.60 4.56 -5.11
N LYS A 119 -13.24 3.73 -4.11
CA LYS A 119 -14.13 3.31 -3.02
C LYS A 119 -14.59 4.45 -2.11
N ASP A 120 -13.82 5.53 -2.02
CA ASP A 120 -14.25 6.72 -1.29
C ASP A 120 -15.41 7.44 -2.02
N GLN A 121 -15.44 7.39 -3.36
CA GLN A 121 -16.53 7.97 -4.16
C GLN A 121 -17.80 7.12 -4.08
N GLU A 122 -17.67 5.79 -4.18
CA GLU A 122 -18.81 4.86 -4.04
C GLU A 122 -19.48 4.97 -2.66
N ALA A 123 -18.71 5.18 -1.59
CA ALA A 123 -19.23 5.34 -0.24
C ALA A 123 -19.99 6.67 -0.06
N LEU A 124 -19.46 7.77 -0.61
CA LEU A 124 -20.13 9.08 -0.60
C LEU A 124 -21.43 9.06 -1.42
N GLU A 125 -21.42 8.45 -2.59
CA GLU A 125 -22.62 8.32 -3.44
C GLU A 125 -23.70 7.46 -2.77
N ALA A 126 -23.32 6.38 -2.07
CA ALA A 126 -24.27 5.55 -1.33
C ALA A 126 -24.89 6.28 -0.12
N GLU A 127 -24.10 7.09 0.60
CA GLU A 127 -24.58 7.89 1.72
C GLU A 127 -25.53 9.00 1.24
N GLU A 128 -25.20 9.69 0.14
CA GLU A 128 -26.10 10.66 -0.50
C GLU A 128 -27.39 10.02 -1.02
N ALA A 129 -27.31 8.83 -1.62
CA ALA A 129 -28.48 8.08 -2.07
C ALA A 129 -29.41 7.68 -0.93
N SER A 130 -28.85 7.23 0.20
CA SER A 130 -29.60 6.91 1.42
C SER A 130 -30.25 8.16 2.04
N ALA A 131 -29.53 9.29 2.07
CA ALA A 131 -30.05 10.56 2.56
C ALA A 131 -31.21 11.10 1.69
N ARG A 132 -31.15 10.91 0.36
CA ARG A 132 -32.24 11.25 -0.56
C ARG A 132 -33.47 10.35 -0.34
N ALA A 133 -33.28 9.04 -0.23
CA ALA A 133 -34.37 8.10 0.04
C ALA A 133 -35.13 8.41 1.34
N ASN A 134 -34.41 8.71 2.42
CA ASN A 134 -35.01 9.08 3.72
C ASN A 134 -35.75 10.43 3.69
N LYS A 135 -35.43 11.32 2.74
CA LYS A 135 -36.09 12.63 2.59
C LYS A 135 -37.43 12.51 1.87
N ASP A 136 -37.52 11.66 0.85
CA ASP A 136 -38.77 11.41 0.11
C ASP A 136 -39.81 10.68 0.97
N GLU A 137 -39.38 9.78 1.85
CA GLU A 137 -40.27 9.05 2.77
C GLU A 137 -40.92 9.99 3.81
N ARG A 138 -40.22 11.07 4.21
CA ARG A 138 -40.78 12.11 5.10
C ARG A 138 -41.77 13.05 4.43
N LEU A 139 -41.75 13.17 3.10
CA LEU A 139 -42.66 14.03 2.33
C LEU A 139 -44.02 13.35 2.05
N HIS A 140 -44.09 12.01 2.11
CA HIS A 140 -45.33 11.24 1.90
C HIS A 140 -46.16 10.99 3.17
N HIS A 141 -45.70 11.47 4.33
CA HIS A 141 -46.39 11.35 5.62
C HIS A 141 -46.98 12.66 6.16
N LEU A 142 -47.05 13.71 5.32
CA LEU A 142 -47.73 14.98 5.59
C LEU A 142 -48.92 15.13 4.63
#